data_AF-A0A924HUN3-F1
#
_entry.id   AF-A0A924HUN3-F1
#
_cell.length_a   1.000
_cell.length_b   1.000
_cell.length_c   1.000
_cell.angle_alpha   90.00
_cell.angle_beta   90.00
_cell.angle_gamma   90.00
#
_symmetry.space_group_name_H-M   'P 1'
#
loop_
_entity.id
_entity.type
_entity.pdbx_description
1 polymer ?
#
loop_
_entity_poly.entity_id
_entity_poly.type
_entity_poly.pdbx_seq_one_letter_code
_entity_poly.pdbx_strand_id
1 'polypeptide(L)'
;MTSATNKATVLQALRAIVGDSHVLTEGDLSAYEQDWRKRERGHALAVVRPATTPEVAAVVKCCGAAGISIVPQGGNTGMVVGSTPDGSGTQVVLSLQRLNRVRMLDSANLTVT
;
A
#
# COMPACT_ATOMS: atom_id res chain seq x y z
N MET A 1 26.80 5.13 -1.33
CA MET A 1 26.45 4.57 -0.01
C MET A 1 25.22 5.22 0.64
N THR A 2 24.54 6.18 0.00
CA THR A 2 23.42 6.96 0.58
C THR A 2 22.01 6.35 0.41
N SER A 3 21.80 5.47 -0.56
CA SER A 3 20.45 4.96 -0.90
C SER A 3 19.89 3.94 0.12
N ALA A 4 20.74 3.05 0.65
CA ALA A 4 20.30 2.02 1.60
C ALA A 4 19.89 2.59 2.97
N THR A 5 20.63 3.59 3.47
CA THR A 5 20.30 4.29 4.72
C THR A 5 18.97 5.05 4.60
N ASN A 6 18.68 5.64 3.45
CA ASN A 6 17.41 6.32 3.22
C ASN A 6 16.22 5.33 3.23
N LYS A 7 16.36 4.18 2.57
CA LYS A 7 15.33 3.12 2.59
C LYS A 7 15.02 2.64 4.00
N ALA A 8 16.04 2.35 4.81
CA ALA A 8 15.87 1.89 6.18
C ALA A 8 15.12 2.92 7.04
N THR A 9 15.48 4.20 6.93
CA THR A 9 14.81 5.30 7.63
C THR A 9 13.33 5.41 7.26
N VAL A 10 13.00 5.30 5.97
CA VAL A 10 11.61 5.34 5.52
C VAL A 10 10.81 4.15 6.05
N LEU A 11 11.36 2.94 5.98
CA LEU A 11 10.69 1.75 6.49
C LEU A 11 10.41 1.87 8.00
N GLN A 12 11.34 2.44 8.76
CA GLN A 12 11.14 2.68 10.18
C GLN A 12 10.07 3.75 10.44
N ALA A 13 10.04 4.83 9.65
CA ALA A 13 8.98 5.85 9.75
C ALA A 13 7.60 5.27 9.42
N LEU A 14 7.49 4.43 8.39
CA LEU A 14 6.24 3.75 8.03
C LEU A 14 5.77 2.81 9.14
N ARG A 15 6.69 2.04 9.76
CA ARG A 15 6.37 1.17 10.90
C ARG A 15 5.90 1.97 12.11
N ALA A 16 6.46 3.16 12.35
CA ALA A 16 5.98 4.05 13.40
C ALA A 16 4.56 4.58 13.15
N ILE A 17 4.15 4.70 11.87
CA ILE A 17 2.80 5.15 11.50
C ILE A 17 1.76 4.04 11.64
N VAL A 18 2.01 2.86 11.04
CA VAL A 18 0.99 1.80 10.92
C VAL A 18 1.20 0.62 11.87
N GLY A 19 2.33 0.55 12.56
CA GLY A 19 2.77 -0.60 13.35
C GLY A 19 3.66 -1.56 12.54
N ASP A 20 4.57 -2.26 13.23
CA ASP A 20 5.58 -3.14 12.61
C ASP A 20 4.95 -4.27 11.78
N SER A 21 3.92 -4.92 12.32
CA SER A 21 3.16 -6.00 11.65
C SER A 21 2.40 -5.56 10.40
N HIS A 22 2.40 -4.26 10.09
CA HIS A 22 1.65 -3.66 8.99
C HIS A 22 2.55 -3.03 7.92
N VAL A 23 3.87 -3.28 8.00
CA VAL A 23 4.84 -2.99 6.94
C VAL A 23 5.53 -4.29 6.53
N LEU A 24 5.08 -4.87 5.42
CA LEU A 24 5.60 -6.15 4.93
C LEU A 24 6.73 -5.88 3.93
N THR A 25 7.92 -6.40 4.20
CA THR A 25 9.11 -6.27 3.35
C THR A 25 9.70 -7.62 2.93
N GLU A 26 9.22 -8.70 3.55
CA GLU A 26 9.76 -10.05 3.40
C GLU A 26 8.60 -11.06 3.33
N GLY A 27 8.93 -12.31 2.98
CA GLY A 27 7.96 -13.39 2.80
C GLY A 27 7.27 -13.37 1.43
N ASP A 28 6.15 -14.09 1.34
CA ASP A 28 5.36 -14.12 0.10
C ASP A 28 4.45 -12.89 0.00
N LEU A 29 4.82 -11.99 -0.91
CA LEU A 29 4.05 -10.78 -1.23
C LEU A 29 3.27 -10.91 -2.54
N SER A 30 3.13 -12.11 -3.11
CA SER A 30 2.44 -12.35 -4.39
C SER A 30 1.02 -11.80 -4.43
N ALA A 31 0.31 -11.81 -3.30
CA ALA A 31 -1.04 -11.22 -3.17
C ALA A 31 -1.10 -9.71 -3.47
N TYR A 32 0.03 -9.00 -3.40
CA TYR A 32 0.18 -7.56 -3.63
C TYR A 32 1.00 -7.25 -4.89
N GLU A 33 1.91 -8.16 -5.26
CA GLU A 33 2.85 -7.96 -6.36
C GLU A 33 2.39 -8.56 -7.70
N GLN A 34 1.45 -9.50 -7.69
CA GLN A 34 0.91 -10.12 -8.89
C GLN A 34 -0.37 -9.41 -9.31
N ASP A 35 -0.50 -9.06 -10.59
CA ASP A 35 -1.74 -8.55 -11.14
C ASP A 35 -2.86 -9.62 -11.13
N TRP A 36 -4.11 -9.16 -11.20
CA TRP A 36 -5.28 -10.04 -11.17
C TRP A 36 -5.27 -11.13 -12.24
N ARG A 37 -4.72 -10.84 -13.43
CA ARG A 37 -4.72 -11.76 -14.57
C ARG A 37 -3.53 -12.70 -14.57
N LYS A 38 -2.61 -12.57 -13.60
CA LYS A 38 -1.40 -13.37 -13.46
C LYS A 38 -0.45 -13.27 -14.66
N ARG A 39 -0.39 -12.09 -15.27
CA ARG A 39 0.46 -11.79 -16.44
C ARG A 39 1.69 -10.98 -16.06
N GLU A 40 1.54 -10.05 -15.12
CA GLU A 40 2.56 -9.10 -14.72
C GLU A 40 2.82 -9.21 -13.22
N ARG A 41 4.10 -9.27 -12.86
CA ARG A 41 4.55 -9.28 -11.48
C ARG A 41 5.54 -8.15 -11.24
N GLY A 42 5.24 -7.33 -10.25
CA GLY A 42 6.11 -6.27 -9.76
C GLY A 42 6.96 -6.69 -8.56
N HIS A 43 7.72 -5.72 -8.05
CA HIS A 43 8.40 -5.81 -6.77
C HIS A 43 8.17 -4.54 -5.94
N ALA A 44 7.61 -4.72 -4.75
CA ALA A 44 7.41 -3.63 -3.82
C ALA A 44 8.66 -3.38 -2.98
N LEU A 45 8.92 -2.11 -2.65
CA LEU A 45 9.83 -1.75 -1.55
C LEU A 45 9.26 -2.26 -0.22
N ALA A 46 7.95 -2.06 -0.03
CA ALA A 46 7.17 -2.56 1.08
C ALA A 46 5.68 -2.54 0.74
N VAL A 47 4.92 -3.42 1.39
CA VAL A 47 3.45 -3.34 1.46
C VAL A 47 3.07 -2.69 2.79
N VAL A 48 2.42 -1.54 2.74
CA VAL A 48 1.99 -0.78 3.93
C VAL A 48 0.47 -0.88 4.05
N ARG A 49 0.00 -1.30 5.23
CA ARG A 49 -1.40 -1.66 5.49
C ARG A 49 -2.00 -0.77 6.58
N PRO A 50 -2.40 0.48 6.30
CA PRO A 50 -3.03 1.35 7.29
C PRO A 50 -4.43 0.86 7.67
N ALA A 51 -4.85 1.11 8.91
CA ALA A 51 -6.20 0.83 9.42
C ALA A 51 -7.11 2.06 9.46
N THR A 52 -6.56 3.27 9.32
CA THR A 52 -7.31 4.51 9.49
C THR A 52 -6.97 5.55 8.42
N THR A 53 -7.90 6.48 8.17
CA THR A 53 -7.65 7.60 7.24
C THR A 53 -6.48 8.49 7.68
N PRO A 54 -6.28 8.79 8.98
CA PRO A 54 -5.06 9.48 9.45
C PRO A 54 -3.76 8.73 9.13
N GLU A 55 -3.74 7.40 9.30
CA GLU A 55 -2.57 6.59 8.91
C GLU A 55 -2.30 6.66 7.41
N VAL A 56 -3.34 6.56 6.56
CA VAL A 56 -3.20 6.75 5.11
C VAL A 56 -2.54 8.09 4.79
N ALA A 57 -3.05 9.18 5.39
CA ALA A 57 -2.52 10.52 5.16
C ALA A 57 -1.05 10.64 5.62
N ALA A 58 -0.69 10.02 6.75
CA ALA A 58 0.68 10.02 7.26
C ALA A 58 1.62 9.20 6.36
N VAL A 59 1.19 8.04 5.84
CA VAL A 59 1.96 7.24 4.88
C VAL A 59 2.21 8.02 3.60
N VAL A 60 1.17 8.65 3.04
CA VAL A 60 1.31 9.46 1.82
C VAL A 60 2.29 10.62 2.02
N LYS A 61 2.22 11.32 3.17
CA LYS A 61 3.18 12.39 3.52
C LYS A 61 4.61 11.85 3.65
N CYS A 62 4.80 10.72 4.31
CA CYS A 62 6.10 10.09 4.48
C CYS A 62 6.73 9.73 3.13
N CYS A 63 5.98 9.05 2.26
CA CYS A 63 6.46 8.68 0.93
C CYS A 63 6.73 9.90 0.05
N GLY A 64 5.85 10.91 0.09
CA GLY A 64 6.03 12.16 -0.64
C GLY A 64 7.30 12.92 -0.21
N ALA A 65 7.56 13.03 1.09
CA ALA A 65 8.77 13.65 1.62
C ALA A 65 10.05 12.89 1.23
N ALA A 66 9.96 11.57 1.04
CA ALA A 66 11.07 10.71 0.66
C ALA A 66 11.22 10.52 -0.88
N GLY A 67 10.30 11.08 -1.69
CA GLY A 67 10.27 10.88 -3.14
C GLY A 67 9.95 9.44 -3.56
N ILE A 68 9.19 8.69 -2.75
CA ILE A 68 8.81 7.30 -3.00
C ILE A 68 7.41 7.24 -3.63
N SER A 69 7.32 6.59 -4.79
CA SER A 69 6.05 6.35 -5.49
C SER A 69 5.16 5.39 -4.71
N ILE A 70 3.85 5.60 -4.80
CA ILE A 70 2.83 4.79 -4.13
C ILE A 70 1.94 4.12 -5.18
N VAL A 71 1.63 2.84 -4.96
CA VAL A 71 0.64 2.06 -5.71
C VAL A 71 -0.56 1.79 -4.80
N PRO A 72 -1.67 2.53 -4.94
CA PRO A 72 -2.85 2.33 -4.11
C PRO A 72 -3.59 1.06 -4.50
N GLN A 73 -3.93 0.22 -3.51
CA GLN A 73 -4.56 -1.07 -3.74
C GLN A 73 -5.74 -1.31 -2.78
N GLY A 74 -6.97 -1.32 -3.32
CA GLY A 74 -8.18 -1.72 -2.59
C GLY A 74 -8.37 -3.24 -2.57
N GLY A 75 -8.63 -3.84 -3.74
CA GLY A 75 -8.87 -5.28 -3.91
C GLY A 75 -7.90 -6.03 -4.83
N ASN A 76 -7.02 -5.31 -5.55
CA ASN A 76 -6.10 -5.87 -6.56
C ASN A 76 -6.77 -6.65 -7.71
N THR A 77 -7.97 -6.24 -8.15
CA THR A 77 -8.74 -6.90 -9.22
C THR A 77 -8.75 -6.10 -10.53
N GLY A 78 -7.82 -5.15 -10.68
CA GLY A 78 -7.74 -4.29 -11.88
C GLY A 78 -7.28 -5.07 -13.12
N MET A 79 -7.85 -4.76 -14.28
CA MET A 79 -7.57 -5.50 -15.53
C MET A 79 -6.43 -4.91 -16.39
N VAL A 80 -5.87 -3.78 -15.95
CA VAL A 80 -4.89 -2.95 -16.66
C VAL A 80 -3.61 -2.71 -15.85
N VAL A 81 -3.31 -3.56 -14.87
CA VAL A 81 -2.05 -3.57 -14.08
C VAL A 81 -1.86 -2.34 -13.18
N GLY A 82 -2.81 -1.40 -13.13
CA GLY A 82 -2.71 -0.16 -12.33
C GLY A 82 -2.64 -0.33 -10.81
N SER A 83 -2.86 -1.54 -10.28
CA SER A 83 -2.69 -1.86 -8.86
C SER A 83 -1.45 -2.71 -8.56
N THR A 84 -0.59 -2.93 -9.55
CA THR A 84 0.61 -3.74 -9.46
C THR A 84 1.84 -2.82 -9.47
N PRO A 85 2.81 -2.98 -8.54
CA PRO A 85 4.05 -2.21 -8.60
C PRO A 85 4.87 -2.56 -9.85
N ASP A 86 5.78 -1.68 -10.22
CA ASP A 86 6.77 -1.99 -11.26
C ASP A 86 7.87 -2.94 -10.74
N GLY A 87 8.78 -3.35 -11.62
CA GLY A 87 9.90 -4.24 -11.27
C GLY A 87 11.04 -3.57 -10.48
N SER A 88 10.95 -2.29 -10.14
CA SER A 88 12.08 -1.55 -9.57
C SER A 88 12.40 -1.87 -8.11
N GLY A 89 11.43 -2.39 -7.34
CA GLY A 89 11.59 -2.57 -5.89
C GLY A 89 11.71 -1.25 -5.13
N THR A 90 11.21 -0.14 -5.70
CA THR A 90 11.28 1.20 -5.09
C THR A 90 9.92 1.78 -4.71
N GLN A 91 8.83 1.18 -5.20
CA GLN A 91 7.47 1.65 -4.96
C GLN A 91 6.86 1.02 -3.71
N VAL A 92 6.07 1.78 -2.97
CA VAL A 92 5.29 1.26 -1.84
C VAL A 92 3.90 0.86 -2.32
N VAL A 93 3.48 -0.38 -2.06
CA VAL A 93 2.07 -0.75 -2.22
C VAL A 93 1.30 -0.31 -0.98
N LEU A 94 0.29 0.54 -1.17
CA LEU A 94 -0.59 1.02 -0.12
C LEU A 94 -1.88 0.18 -0.13
N SER A 95 -1.93 -0.85 0.71
CA SER A 95 -3.08 -1.75 0.78
C SER A 95 -4.14 -1.23 1.74
N LEU A 96 -5.34 -0.98 1.22
CA LEU A 96 -6.49 -0.47 1.98
C LEU A 96 -7.36 -1.60 2.57
N GLN A 97 -6.91 -2.86 2.53
CA GLN A 97 -7.71 -4.02 2.95
C GLN A 97 -8.17 -4.00 4.42
N ARG A 98 -7.52 -3.22 5.29
CA ARG A 98 -7.94 -3.04 6.69
C ARG A 98 -9.03 -1.96 6.85
N LEU A 99 -9.27 -1.13 5.83
CA LEU A 99 -10.31 -0.11 5.79
C LEU A 99 -11.61 -0.69 5.19
N ASN A 100 -12.14 -1.75 5.79
CA ASN A 100 -13.24 -2.57 5.22
C ASN A 100 -14.59 -2.44 5.95
N ARG A 101 -14.74 -1.46 6.84
CA ARG A 101 -15.96 -1.23 7.60
C ARG A 101 -17.01 -0.51 6.74
N VAL A 102 -18.20 -1.10 6.63
CA VAL A 102 -19.43 -0.38 6.21
C VAL A 102 -19.81 0.59 7.34
N ARG A 103 -19.82 1.89 7.06
CA ARG A 103 -20.05 2.97 8.02
C ARG A 103 -21.52 3.39 8.07
N MET A 104 -22.21 3.39 6.94
CA MET A 104 -23.61 3.79 6.83
C MET A 104 -24.32 3.07 5.68
N LEU A 105 -25.58 2.69 5.92
CA LEU A 105 -26.50 2.22 4.89
C LEU A 105 -27.73 3.13 4.93
N ASP A 106 -28.04 3.74 3.80
CA ASP A 106 -29.25 4.54 3.62
C ASP A 106 -30.14 3.87 2.58
N SER A 107 -31.10 3.07 3.07
CA SER A 107 -32.01 2.32 2.21
C SER A 107 -33.04 3.20 1.50
N ALA A 108 -33.34 4.38 2.04
CA ALA A 108 -34.28 5.30 1.39
C ALA A 108 -33.64 5.95 0.15
N ASN A 109 -32.33 6.22 0.22
CA ASN A 109 -31.58 6.84 -0.87
C ASN A 109 -30.73 5.86 -1.69
N LEU A 110 -30.74 4.56 -1.38
CA LEU A 110 -29.94 3.51 -2.04
C LEU A 110 -28.42 3.81 -2.03
N THR A 111 -27.89 4.31 -0.90
CA THR A 111 -26.47 4.65 -0.76
C THR A 111 -25.77 3.88 0.36
N VAL A 112 -24.44 3.77 0.26
CA VAL A 112 -23.54 3.14 1.24
C VAL A 112 -22.30 4.02 1.44
N THR A 113 -21.78 4.06 2.67
CA THR A 113 -20.50 4.71 3.04
C THR A 113 -19.74 3.84 4.02
#